data_AF-A0A7C4GYH2-F1
#
_entry.id   AF-A0A7C4GYH2-F1
#
_cell.length_a   1.000
_cell.length_b   1.000
_cell.length_c   1.000
_cell.angle_alpha   90.00
_cell.angle_beta   90.00
_cell.angle_gamma   90.00
#
_symmetry.space_group_name_H-M   'P 1'
#
loop_
_entity.id
_entity.type
_entity.pdbx_description
1 polymer ?
#
loop_
_entity_poly.entity_id
_entity_poly.type
_entity_poly.pdbx_seq_one_letter_code
_entity_poly.pdbx_strand_id
1 'polypeptide(L)'
;MAWASLVAIVAGLDLSGVPRKCNGYAEIHVPRKNILDAKCLYEDREIIETIKNRISVVAIDAPISREPIMRELDREAIRRGYRVLPPSMRGMRILTQRAWRIYSELKESGVIVIETHPRSALKSSGSGGLEELLRKLGIGIPQGLVEAARAKDISDAIVASVVAYCYYTRECIRSIEASDGVLYLIARL
;
A
#
# COMPACT_ATOMS: atom_id res chain seq x y z
N MET A 1 29.79 -4.58 -2.66
CA MET A 1 29.14 -5.08 -3.89
C MET A 1 28.25 -3.98 -4.42
N ALA A 2 28.59 -3.48 -5.61
CA ALA A 2 27.91 -2.35 -6.24
C ALA A 2 26.48 -2.75 -6.62
N TRP A 3 25.50 -2.15 -5.95
CA TRP A 3 24.13 -2.17 -6.42
C TRP A 3 24.12 -1.27 -7.65
N ALA A 4 24.09 -1.87 -8.84
CA ALA A 4 23.75 -1.15 -10.06
C ALA A 4 22.48 -0.34 -9.76
N SER A 5 22.50 0.95 -10.08
CA SER A 5 21.43 1.90 -9.79
C SER A 5 20.16 1.53 -10.56
N LEU A 6 19.42 0.56 -10.06
CA LEU A 6 18.04 0.34 -10.46
C LEU A 6 17.26 1.55 -9.96
N VAL A 7 16.59 2.21 -10.90
CA VAL A 7 15.65 3.29 -10.63
C VAL A 7 14.69 2.82 -9.55
N ALA A 8 14.71 3.46 -8.38
CA ALA A 8 13.88 3.06 -7.25
C ALA A 8 12.43 3.50 -7.47
N ILE A 9 11.58 2.53 -7.82
CA ILE A 9 10.14 2.71 -7.94
C ILE A 9 9.47 1.90 -6.86
N VAL A 10 8.55 2.55 -6.14
CA VAL A 10 7.71 1.93 -5.11
C VAL A 10 6.25 2.07 -5.49
N ALA A 11 5.41 1.17 -5.01
CA ALA A 11 3.99 1.15 -5.36
C ALA A 11 3.07 1.01 -4.16
N GLY A 12 1.82 1.38 -4.37
CA GLY A 12 0.69 1.12 -3.50
C GLY A 12 -0.40 0.39 -4.24
N LEU A 13 -1.07 -0.53 -3.55
CA LEU A 13 -2.16 -1.33 -4.07
C LEU A 13 -3.34 -1.27 -3.10
N ASP A 14 -4.43 -0.62 -3.50
CA ASP A 14 -5.73 -0.77 -2.86
C ASP A 14 -6.44 -1.98 -3.47
N LEU A 15 -6.44 -3.09 -2.74
CA LEU A 15 -6.86 -4.39 -3.26
C LEU A 15 -8.34 -4.66 -2.96
N SER A 16 -9.12 -4.97 -3.98
CA SER A 16 -10.49 -5.44 -3.81
C SER A 16 -10.54 -6.93 -3.47
N GLY A 17 -11.58 -7.39 -2.78
CA GLY A 17 -11.87 -8.83 -2.67
C GLY A 17 -12.37 -9.45 -3.99
N VAL A 18 -12.73 -8.62 -4.98
CA VAL A 18 -13.34 -9.05 -6.24
C VAL A 18 -12.47 -8.58 -7.42
N PRO A 19 -11.84 -9.49 -8.20
CA PRO A 19 -10.89 -9.12 -9.26
C PRO A 19 -11.44 -8.15 -10.32
N ARG A 20 -12.71 -8.32 -10.72
CA ARG A 20 -13.37 -7.46 -11.72
C ARG A 20 -13.71 -6.04 -11.24
N LYS A 21 -13.45 -5.69 -9.98
CA LYS A 21 -13.54 -4.31 -9.48
C LYS A 21 -12.20 -3.62 -9.65
N CYS A 22 -12.19 -2.29 -9.62
CA CYS A 22 -10.94 -1.53 -9.56
C CYS A 22 -10.10 -2.02 -8.37
N ASN A 23 -8.86 -2.39 -8.65
CA ASN A 23 -7.81 -2.52 -7.64
C ASN A 23 -6.89 -1.35 -7.89
N GLY A 24 -6.99 -0.34 -7.03
CA GLY A 24 -6.25 0.90 -7.23
C GLY A 24 -4.76 0.62 -7.18
N TYR A 25 -4.02 1.13 -8.15
CA TYR A 25 -2.57 1.01 -8.21
C TYR A 25 -1.97 2.39 -8.43
N ALA A 26 -0.88 2.69 -7.72
CA ALA A 26 -0.09 3.89 -7.94
C ALA A 26 1.38 3.63 -7.70
N GLU A 27 2.26 4.29 -8.46
CA GLU A 27 3.71 4.17 -8.32
C GLU A 27 4.40 5.52 -8.17
N ILE A 28 5.40 5.56 -7.30
CA ILE A 28 6.23 6.73 -7.01
C ILE A 28 7.66 6.43 -7.44
N HIS A 29 8.23 7.34 -8.21
CA HIS A 29 9.66 7.37 -8.46
C HIS A 29 10.36 8.09 -7.30
N VAL A 30 11.09 7.32 -6.49
CA VAL A 30 11.65 7.80 -5.22
C VAL A 30 12.60 8.98 -5.42
N PRO A 31 13.59 8.95 -6.34
CA PRO A 31 14.57 10.03 -6.47
C PRO A 31 13.96 11.37 -6.92
N ARG A 32 12.94 11.36 -7.77
CA ARG A 32 12.27 12.58 -8.25
C ARG A 32 11.07 12.98 -7.41
N LYS A 33 10.67 12.17 -6.42
CA LYS A 33 9.48 12.36 -5.59
C LYS A 33 8.25 12.68 -6.44
N ASN A 34 7.94 11.85 -7.43
CA ASN A 34 6.77 12.07 -8.28
C ASN A 34 6.02 10.77 -8.56
N ILE A 35 4.69 10.90 -8.65
CA ILE A 35 3.81 9.83 -9.12
C ILE A 35 4.06 9.64 -10.61
N LEU A 36 4.27 8.39 -11.03
CA LEU A 36 4.48 8.02 -12.44
C LEU A 36 3.20 7.53 -13.10
N ASP A 37 2.42 6.73 -12.39
CA ASP A 37 1.18 6.13 -12.88
C ASP A 37 0.21 5.96 -11.71
N ALA A 38 -1.09 6.02 -12.01
CA ALA A 38 -2.18 5.81 -11.07
C ALA A 38 -3.42 5.33 -11.84
N LYS A 39 -3.81 4.07 -11.65
CA LYS A 39 -4.87 3.42 -12.45
C LYS A 39 -5.51 2.23 -11.75
N CYS A 40 -6.62 1.75 -12.31
CA CYS A 40 -7.21 0.48 -11.90
C CYS A 40 -6.48 -0.67 -12.60
N LEU A 41 -6.12 -1.68 -11.81
CA LEU A 41 -5.81 -3.03 -12.30
C LEU A 41 -6.98 -3.95 -11.92
N TYR A 42 -7.12 -5.08 -12.59
CA TYR A 42 -8.25 -5.98 -12.38
C TYR A 42 -7.79 -7.38 -11.96
N GLU A 43 -7.27 -8.16 -12.91
CA GLU A 43 -6.93 -9.55 -12.66
C GLU A 43 -5.64 -9.69 -11.83
N ASP A 44 -5.54 -10.75 -11.01
CA ASP A 44 -4.35 -10.99 -10.18
C ASP A 44 -3.09 -11.07 -11.04
N ARG A 45 -3.18 -11.69 -12.22
CA ARG A 45 -2.08 -11.77 -13.17
C ARG A 45 -1.60 -10.40 -13.64
N GLU A 46 -2.52 -9.49 -13.95
CA GLU A 46 -2.20 -8.12 -14.36
C GLU A 46 -1.48 -7.36 -13.23
N ILE A 47 -1.97 -7.50 -11.99
CA ILE A 47 -1.35 -6.92 -10.79
C ILE A 47 0.08 -7.45 -10.62
N ILE A 48 0.25 -8.76 -10.69
CA ILE A 48 1.55 -9.42 -10.49
C ILE A 48 2.53 -9.03 -11.59
N GLU A 49 2.12 -9.07 -12.86
CA GLU A 49 2.97 -8.70 -14.00
C GLU A 49 3.37 -7.22 -13.98
N THR A 50 2.48 -6.34 -13.51
CA THR A 50 2.78 -4.90 -13.34
C THR A 50 3.86 -4.66 -12.30
N ILE A 51 3.88 -5.45 -11.21
CA ILE A 51 4.73 -5.19 -10.05
C ILE A 51 6.07 -5.95 -10.12
N LYS A 52 6.05 -7.25 -10.47
CA LYS A 52 7.13 -8.23 -10.16
C LYS A 52 8.55 -7.91 -10.64
N ASN A 53 8.71 -7.10 -11.69
CA ASN A 53 10.03 -6.83 -12.31
C ASN A 53 10.51 -5.39 -12.19
N ARG A 54 9.67 -4.47 -11.70
CA ARG A 54 9.93 -3.01 -11.73
C ARG A 54 9.89 -2.38 -10.34
N ILE A 55 9.09 -2.96 -9.44
CA ILE A 55 8.78 -2.35 -8.16
C ILE A 55 9.66 -2.93 -7.06
N SER A 56 10.35 -2.06 -6.32
CA SER A 56 11.22 -2.44 -5.21
C SER A 56 10.42 -2.76 -3.95
N VAL A 57 9.41 -1.94 -3.65
CA VAL A 57 8.52 -2.08 -2.49
C VAL A 57 7.09 -1.82 -2.92
N VAL A 58 6.16 -2.69 -2.53
CA VAL A 58 4.72 -2.44 -2.67
C VAL A 58 4.03 -2.53 -1.32
N ALA A 59 3.22 -1.50 -1.00
CA ALA A 59 2.32 -1.53 0.14
C ALA A 59 0.92 -1.95 -0.30
N ILE A 60 0.35 -2.96 0.34
CA ILE A 60 -0.98 -3.50 0.01
C ILE A 60 -1.97 -3.11 1.10
N ASP A 61 -3.09 -2.50 0.72
CA ASP A 61 -4.26 -2.30 1.59
C ASP A 61 -5.09 -3.58 1.71
N ALA A 62 -4.55 -4.53 2.46
CA ALA A 62 -5.26 -5.74 2.86
C ALA A 62 -4.50 -6.45 3.97
N PRO A 63 -5.18 -7.19 4.85
CA PRO A 63 -4.51 -8.14 5.73
C PRO A 63 -3.68 -9.15 4.94
N ILE A 64 -2.38 -9.19 5.21
CA ILE A 64 -1.47 -10.20 4.67
C ILE A 64 -1.39 -11.34 5.69
N SER A 65 -2.26 -12.34 5.52
CA SER A 65 -2.32 -13.50 6.39
C SER A 65 -2.73 -14.75 5.63
N ARG A 66 -2.06 -15.87 5.90
CA ARG A 66 -2.41 -17.18 5.35
C ARG A 66 -3.81 -17.62 5.78
N GLU A 67 -4.17 -17.32 7.02
CA GLU A 67 -5.47 -17.65 7.59
C GLU A 67 -6.28 -16.38 7.85
N PRO A 68 -7.51 -16.26 7.34
CA PRO A 68 -8.37 -15.11 7.56
C PRO A 68 -9.06 -15.20 8.94
N ILE A 69 -8.25 -15.07 9.99
CA ILE A 69 -8.66 -15.05 11.40
C ILE A 69 -8.32 -13.71 12.03
N MET A 70 -8.91 -13.42 13.19
CA MET A 70 -8.58 -12.20 13.95
C MET A 70 -7.14 -12.27 14.49
N ARG A 71 -6.27 -11.36 14.03
CA ARG A 71 -4.87 -11.29 14.46
C ARG A 71 -4.68 -10.39 15.69
N GLU A 72 -3.60 -10.62 16.42
CA GLU A 72 -3.12 -9.68 17.43
C GLU A 72 -2.79 -8.32 16.81
N LEU A 73 -2.26 -8.30 15.58
CA LEU A 73 -2.06 -7.06 14.83
C LEU A 73 -3.35 -6.24 14.69
N ASP A 74 -4.45 -6.89 14.31
CA ASP A 74 -5.74 -6.22 14.12
C ASP A 74 -6.28 -5.70 15.45
N ARG A 75 -6.14 -6.47 16.53
CA ARG A 75 -6.53 -6.07 17.89
C ARG A 75 -5.73 -4.85 18.35
N GLU A 76 -4.42 -4.85 18.13
CA GLU A 76 -3.54 -3.75 18.51
C GLU A 76 -3.84 -2.49 17.68
N ALA A 77 -4.06 -2.61 16.37
CA ALA A 77 -4.47 -1.50 15.54
C ALA A 77 -5.78 -0.86 16.03
N ILE A 78 -6.79 -1.68 16.36
CA ILE A 78 -8.06 -1.21 16.94
C ILE A 78 -7.84 -0.53 18.30
N ARG A 79 -7.02 -1.13 19.18
CA ARG A 79 -6.66 -0.57 20.50
C ARG A 79 -6.00 0.81 20.38
N ARG A 80 -5.19 1.03 19.34
CA ARG A 80 -4.58 2.33 19.01
C ARG A 80 -5.53 3.31 18.30
N GLY A 81 -6.81 2.96 18.18
CA GLY A 81 -7.86 3.82 17.63
C GLY A 81 -7.91 3.83 16.09
N TYR A 82 -7.34 2.84 15.42
CA TYR A 82 -7.48 2.65 13.98
C TYR A 82 -8.70 1.79 13.66
N ARG A 83 -9.43 2.15 12.60
CA ARG A 83 -10.68 1.48 12.20
C ARG A 83 -10.44 0.40 11.15
N VAL A 84 -9.52 -0.52 11.42
CA VAL A 84 -9.28 -1.68 10.55
C VAL A 84 -10.41 -2.70 10.72
N LEU A 85 -10.70 -3.48 9.68
CA LEU A 85 -11.69 -4.56 9.72
C LEU A 85 -10.99 -5.91 9.96
N PRO A 86 -11.50 -6.74 10.88
CA PRO A 86 -10.97 -8.08 11.13
C PRO A 86 -10.94 -8.97 9.86
N PRO A 87 -9.84 -9.70 9.60
CA PRO A 87 -9.74 -10.66 8.49
C PRO A 87 -10.82 -11.75 8.52
N SER A 88 -11.35 -12.06 9.71
CA SER A 88 -12.40 -13.06 9.93
C SER A 88 -13.79 -12.64 9.42
N MET A 89 -14.02 -11.35 9.15
CA MET A 89 -15.30 -10.88 8.59
C MET A 89 -15.52 -11.43 7.18
N ARG A 90 -16.76 -11.81 6.84
CA ARG A 90 -17.11 -12.49 5.57
C ARG A 90 -16.47 -11.87 4.33
N GLY A 91 -16.56 -10.55 4.17
CA GLY A 91 -15.95 -9.84 3.03
C GLY A 91 -14.42 -9.82 3.07
N MET A 92 -13.85 -9.67 4.27
CA MET A 92 -12.41 -9.64 4.49
C MET A 92 -11.75 -11.00 4.28
N ARG A 93 -12.46 -12.12 4.50
CA ARG A 93 -11.87 -13.46 4.28
C ARG A 93 -11.40 -13.65 2.84
N ILE A 94 -12.23 -13.23 1.88
CA ILE A 94 -11.93 -13.32 0.45
C ILE A 94 -10.74 -12.41 0.11
N LEU A 95 -10.78 -11.16 0.58
CA LEU A 95 -9.71 -10.19 0.37
C LEU A 95 -8.38 -10.67 0.96
N THR A 96 -8.38 -11.15 2.21
CA THR A 96 -7.18 -11.65 2.91
C THR A 96 -6.55 -12.83 2.19
N GLN A 97 -7.37 -13.80 1.75
CA GLN A 97 -6.86 -14.94 0.98
C GLN A 97 -6.29 -14.52 -0.38
N ARG A 98 -6.92 -13.54 -1.04
CA ARG A 98 -6.42 -12.97 -2.29
C ARG A 98 -5.09 -12.23 -2.08
N ALA A 99 -5.04 -11.37 -1.07
CA ALA A 99 -3.83 -10.64 -0.68
C ALA A 99 -2.68 -11.59 -0.37
N TRP A 100 -2.92 -12.70 0.33
CA TRP A 100 -1.91 -13.70 0.64
C TRP A 100 -1.31 -14.36 -0.60
N ARG A 101 -2.13 -14.69 -1.62
CA ARG A 101 -1.64 -15.25 -2.89
C ARG A 101 -0.76 -14.25 -3.63
N ILE A 102 -1.24 -13.03 -3.83
CA ILE A 102 -0.50 -11.95 -4.50
C ILE A 102 0.80 -11.65 -3.74
N TYR A 103 0.74 -11.55 -2.40
CA TYR A 103 1.91 -11.39 -1.54
C TYR A 103 2.95 -12.48 -1.78
N SER A 104 2.53 -13.74 -1.82
CA SER A 104 3.43 -14.88 -1.96
C SER A 104 4.15 -14.84 -3.31
N GLU A 105 3.43 -14.63 -4.41
CA GLU A 105 3.99 -14.57 -5.76
C GLU A 105 4.96 -13.39 -5.96
N LEU A 106 4.59 -12.21 -5.43
CA LEU A 106 5.44 -11.02 -5.51
C LEU A 106 6.72 -11.19 -4.69
N LYS A 107 6.61 -11.78 -3.50
CA LYS A 107 7.76 -12.07 -2.64
C LYS A 107 8.70 -13.08 -3.28
N GLU A 108 8.18 -14.13 -3.92
CA GLU A 108 8.98 -15.09 -4.69
C GLU A 108 9.72 -14.43 -5.86
N SER A 109 9.16 -13.34 -6.41
CA SER A 109 9.78 -12.53 -7.46
C SER A 109 10.80 -11.51 -6.92
N GLY A 110 11.08 -11.50 -5.61
CA GLY A 110 12.05 -10.59 -4.98
C GLY A 110 11.51 -9.20 -4.61
N VAL A 111 10.20 -8.97 -4.74
CA VAL A 111 9.57 -7.70 -4.34
C VAL A 111 9.41 -7.66 -2.82
N ILE A 112 9.72 -6.51 -2.20
CA ILE A 112 9.38 -6.29 -0.80
C ILE A 112 7.91 -5.92 -0.72
N VAL A 113 7.11 -6.75 -0.04
CA VAL A 113 5.68 -6.50 0.13
C VAL A 113 5.38 -6.18 1.59
N ILE A 114 4.70 -5.06 1.84
CA ILE A 114 4.31 -4.61 3.18
C ILE A 114 2.79 -4.43 3.28
N GLU A 115 2.23 -4.65 4.46
CA GLU A 115 0.82 -4.41 4.76
C GLU A 115 0.61 -2.96 5.20
N THR A 116 -0.45 -2.33 4.71
CA THR A 116 -0.88 -1.00 5.13
C THR A 116 -2.40 -0.88 5.23
N HIS A 117 -2.87 0.30 5.68
CA HIS A 117 -4.26 0.71 5.63
C HIS A 117 -4.31 2.24 5.39
N PRO A 118 -4.64 2.70 4.17
CA PRO A 118 -4.57 4.10 3.74
C PRO A 118 -5.24 5.08 4.69
N ARG A 119 -6.43 4.74 5.19
CA ARG A 119 -7.15 5.58 6.15
C ARG A 119 -6.40 5.71 7.48
N SER A 120 -5.77 4.64 7.96
CA SER A 120 -4.91 4.70 9.13
C SER A 120 -3.63 5.50 8.87
N ALA A 121 -3.04 5.36 7.68
CA ALA A 121 -1.82 6.04 7.29
C ALA A 121 -2.02 7.57 7.20
N LEU A 122 -3.11 8.02 6.60
CA LEU A 122 -3.52 9.44 6.62
C LEU A 122 -3.77 9.94 8.03
N LYS A 123 -4.50 9.16 8.84
CA LYS A 123 -4.76 9.54 10.24
C LYS A 123 -3.46 9.68 11.04
N SER A 124 -2.52 8.76 10.86
CA SER A 124 -1.25 8.77 11.59
C SER A 124 -0.28 9.85 11.12
N SER A 125 -0.31 10.21 9.82
CA SER A 125 0.48 11.31 9.28
C SER A 125 0.03 12.67 9.82
N GLY A 126 -1.22 12.77 10.28
CA GLY A 126 -1.83 14.03 10.67
C GLY A 126 -2.18 14.92 9.48
N SER A 127 -2.32 14.34 8.28
CA SER A 127 -2.78 15.04 7.08
C SER A 127 -4.30 14.92 6.94
N GLY A 128 -4.97 16.00 6.54
CA GLY A 128 -6.42 16.04 6.32
C GLY A 128 -6.89 15.31 5.05
N GLY A 129 -5.96 14.93 4.16
CA GLY A 129 -6.26 14.19 2.94
C GLY A 129 -5.02 13.98 2.07
N LEU A 130 -5.24 13.42 0.88
CA LEU A 130 -4.19 13.08 -0.08
C LEU A 130 -3.37 14.31 -0.50
N GLU A 131 -4.02 15.40 -0.88
CA GLU A 131 -3.34 16.61 -1.37
C GLU A 131 -2.38 17.19 -0.32
N GLU A 132 -2.84 17.31 0.93
CA GLU A 132 -1.99 17.78 2.03
C GLU A 132 -0.83 16.81 2.30
N LEU A 133 -1.08 15.50 2.26
CA LEU A 133 -0.05 14.48 2.44
C LEU A 133 1.06 14.62 1.38
N LEU A 134 0.69 14.68 0.10
CA LEU A 134 1.63 14.83 -1.01
C LEU A 134 2.41 16.14 -0.90
N ARG A 135 1.72 17.25 -0.58
CA ARG A 135 2.35 18.57 -0.38
C ARG A 135 3.39 18.55 0.74
N LYS A 136 3.06 17.98 1.91
CA LYS A 136 3.99 17.90 3.05
C LYS A 136 5.26 17.11 2.74
N LEU A 137 5.15 16.08 1.90
CA LEU A 137 6.29 15.24 1.49
C LEU A 137 7.01 15.75 0.23
N GLY A 138 6.49 16.79 -0.41
CA GLY A 138 7.00 17.30 -1.68
C GLY A 138 6.88 16.28 -2.81
N ILE A 139 5.85 15.43 -2.79
CA ILE A 139 5.60 14.43 -3.84
C ILE A 139 4.68 15.04 -4.90
N GLY A 140 5.18 15.17 -6.12
CA GLY A 140 4.42 15.72 -7.24
C GLY A 140 3.43 14.72 -7.86
N ILE A 141 2.25 15.21 -8.23
CA ILE A 141 1.28 14.48 -9.07
C ILE A 141 1.18 15.18 -10.44
N PRO A 142 1.47 14.49 -11.56
CA PRO A 142 1.28 15.05 -12.90
C PRO A 142 -0.18 15.45 -13.15
N GLN A 143 -0.40 16.56 -13.88
CA GLN A 143 -1.74 17.08 -14.17
C GLN A 143 -2.68 16.03 -14.79
N GLY A 144 -2.15 15.15 -15.64
CA GLY A 144 -2.92 14.07 -16.27
C GLY A 144 -3.44 13.00 -15.32
N LEU A 145 -2.91 12.89 -14.09
CA LEU A 145 -3.34 11.93 -13.08
C LEU A 145 -4.26 12.53 -12.01
N VAL A 146 -4.43 13.85 -12.00
CA VAL A 146 -5.23 14.55 -10.98
C VAL A 146 -6.69 14.09 -10.97
N GLU A 147 -7.29 13.89 -12.16
CA GLU A 147 -8.68 13.43 -12.24
C GLU A 147 -8.81 11.98 -11.77
N ALA A 148 -7.90 11.09 -12.17
CA ALA A 148 -7.89 9.70 -11.71
C ALA A 148 -7.75 9.59 -10.18
N ALA A 149 -6.92 10.45 -9.58
CA ALA A 149 -6.70 10.50 -8.13
C ALA A 149 -7.93 10.90 -7.30
N ARG A 150 -9.00 11.40 -7.93
CA ARG A 150 -10.30 11.65 -7.27
C ARG A 150 -11.10 10.38 -7.03
N ALA A 151 -10.85 9.32 -7.81
CA ALA A 151 -11.47 8.02 -7.56
C ALA A 151 -10.93 7.44 -6.25
N LYS A 152 -11.83 6.93 -5.39
CA LYS A 152 -11.47 6.51 -4.03
C LYS A 152 -10.38 5.44 -4.02
N ASP A 153 -10.52 4.42 -4.86
CA ASP A 153 -9.57 3.30 -4.91
C ASP A 153 -8.16 3.76 -5.36
N ILE A 154 -8.11 4.73 -6.30
CA ILE A 154 -6.85 5.32 -6.76
C ILE A 154 -6.24 6.21 -5.68
N SER A 155 -7.05 7.02 -5.00
CA SER A 155 -6.62 7.87 -3.90
C SER A 155 -5.97 7.06 -2.78
N ASP A 156 -6.61 5.94 -2.40
CA ASP A 156 -6.10 5.01 -1.40
C ASP A 156 -4.80 4.32 -1.86
N ALA A 157 -4.73 3.92 -3.13
CA ALA A 157 -3.50 3.37 -3.70
C ALA A 157 -2.34 4.39 -3.71
N ILE A 158 -2.62 5.67 -3.95
CA ILE A 158 -1.59 6.72 -3.84
C ILE A 158 -1.15 6.87 -2.38
N VAL A 159 -2.05 6.86 -1.41
CA VAL A 159 -1.65 6.88 0.01
C VAL A 159 -0.82 5.65 0.37
N ALA A 160 -1.20 4.46 -0.11
CA ALA A 160 -0.42 3.24 0.07
C ALA A 160 0.97 3.37 -0.57
N SER A 161 1.10 3.97 -1.75
CA SER A 161 2.40 4.17 -2.39
C SER A 161 3.29 5.13 -1.60
N VAL A 162 2.70 6.13 -0.93
CA VAL A 162 3.41 6.98 0.03
C VAL A 162 3.92 6.19 1.25
N VAL A 163 3.16 5.21 1.75
CA VAL A 163 3.64 4.31 2.81
C VAL A 163 4.85 3.51 2.32
N ALA A 164 4.80 2.96 1.10
CA ALA A 164 5.93 2.26 0.49
C ALA A 164 7.14 3.17 0.30
N TYR A 165 6.93 4.43 -0.09
CA TYR A 165 7.96 5.47 -0.18
C TYR A 165 8.61 5.71 1.19
N CYS A 166 7.82 5.94 2.25
CA CYS A 166 8.33 6.13 3.61
C CYS A 166 9.11 4.90 4.11
N TYR A 167 8.63 3.70 3.80
CA TYR A 167 9.34 2.46 4.14
C TYR A 167 10.70 2.37 3.43
N TYR A 168 10.73 2.69 2.13
CA TYR A 168 11.95 2.65 1.32
C TYR A 168 12.98 3.67 1.80
N THR A 169 12.57 4.92 2.05
CA THR A 169 13.49 6.00 2.45
C THR A 169 13.86 5.97 3.93
N ARG A 170 13.05 5.33 4.78
CA ARG A 170 13.18 5.31 6.25
C ARG A 170 12.97 6.68 6.93
N GLU A 171 12.42 7.67 6.24
CA GLU A 171 12.33 9.05 6.73
C GLU A 171 10.98 9.41 7.38
N CYS A 172 9.92 8.66 7.09
CA CYS A 172 8.55 8.99 7.53
C CYS A 172 7.70 7.75 7.87
N ILE A 173 8.34 6.63 8.17
CA ILE A 173 7.65 5.37 8.44
C ILE A 173 7.44 5.16 9.94
N ARG A 174 6.29 4.59 10.30
CA ARG A 174 6.05 3.99 11.62
C ARG A 174 5.31 2.66 11.45
N SER A 175 5.37 1.82 12.47
CA SER A 175 4.73 0.51 12.47
C SER A 175 3.82 0.30 13.69
N ILE A 176 2.87 -0.61 13.53
CA ILE A 176 2.27 -1.36 14.62
C ILE A 176 2.74 -2.79 14.42
N GLU A 177 3.36 -3.37 15.43
CA GLU A 177 3.94 -4.69 15.38
C GLU A 177 3.23 -5.60 16.37
N ALA A 178 2.95 -6.82 15.94
CA ALA A 178 2.41 -7.89 16.76
C ALA A 178 3.08 -9.21 16.37
N SER A 179 2.82 -10.27 17.14
CA SER A 179 3.41 -11.59 16.91
C SER A 179 3.05 -12.20 15.54
N ASP A 180 1.97 -11.74 14.91
CA ASP A 180 1.40 -12.28 13.68
C ASP A 180 1.34 -11.27 12.52
N GLY A 181 2.08 -10.15 12.62
CA GLY A 181 2.26 -9.24 11.48
C GLY A 181 2.72 -7.83 11.86
N VAL A 182 2.89 -7.01 10.82
CA VAL A 182 3.27 -5.60 10.94
C VAL A 182 2.40 -4.75 10.03
N LEU A 183 1.78 -3.71 10.59
CA LEU A 183 1.03 -2.70 9.84
C LEU A 183 1.88 -1.44 9.71
N TYR A 184 2.26 -1.11 8.48
CA TYR A 184 3.07 0.07 8.18
C TYR A 184 2.19 1.29 7.91
N LEU A 185 2.53 2.40 8.53
CA LEU A 185 1.83 3.67 8.47
C LEU A 185 2.82 4.84 8.32
N ILE A 186 2.30 6.04 8.14
CA ILE A 186 3.10 7.26 7.98
C ILE A 186 3.25 7.93 9.36
N ALA A 187 4.48 8.26 9.74
CA ALA A 187 4.77 9.06 10.93
C ALA A 187 4.17 10.46 10.81
N ARG A 188 3.91 11.12 11.94
CA ARG A 188 3.32 12.46 11.91
C ARG A 188 4.26 13.43 11.17
N LEU A 189 3.72 14.16 10.20
CA LEU A 189 4.42 15.11 9.32
C LEU A 189 4.21 16.56 9.75
#